data_AF-A0A559J2G8-F1
#
_entry.id   AF-A0A559J2G8-F1
#
_cell.length_a   1.000
_cell.length_b   1.000
_cell.length_c   1.000
_cell.angle_alpha   90.00
_cell.angle_beta   90.00
_cell.angle_gamma   90.00
#
_symmetry.space_group_name_H-M   'P 1'
#
loop_
_entity.id
_entity.type
_entity.pdbx_description
1 polymer ?
#
loop_
_entity_poly.entity_id
_entity_poly.type
_entity_poly.pdbx_seq_one_letter_code
_entity_poly.pdbx_strand_id
1 'polypeptide(L)'
;MSMPTIPDIKPEIVLRRHEVINLLLTSIALEEIGLSHIINAEGEKIQALLKDSCVSLDDALKINHSVERMMRSVIKNQMLLQFKLEDVIALDEREEFFEE
;
A
#
# COMPACT_ATOMS: atom_id res chain seq x y z
N MET A 1 37.06 26.00 -27.59
CA MET A 1 37.08 25.20 -26.35
C MET A 1 36.15 24.01 -26.56
N SER A 2 36.64 22.77 -26.46
CA SER A 2 35.80 21.58 -26.56
C SER A 2 35.05 21.35 -25.25
N MET A 3 33.75 21.10 -25.34
CA MET A 3 32.90 20.73 -24.22
C MET A 3 33.48 19.50 -23.50
N PRO A 4 33.43 19.41 -22.15
CA PRO A 4 33.81 18.19 -21.44
C PRO A 4 32.90 17.03 -21.88
N THR A 5 33.48 15.88 -22.20
CA THR A 5 32.70 14.66 -22.49
C THR A 5 32.22 14.08 -21.17
N ILE A 6 30.93 14.20 -20.89
CA ILE A 6 30.30 13.52 -19.75
C ILE A 6 30.29 12.02 -20.10
N PRO A 7 30.86 11.14 -19.26
CA PRO A 7 30.81 9.70 -19.52
C PRO A 7 29.36 9.20 -19.54
N ASP A 8 29.07 8.25 -20.41
CA ASP A 8 27.78 7.57 -20.49
C ASP A 8 27.59 6.69 -19.24
N ILE A 9 26.80 7.16 -18.28
CA ILE A 9 26.46 6.40 -17.08
C ILE A 9 25.22 5.57 -17.42
N LYS A 10 25.41 4.28 -17.69
CA LYS A 10 24.31 3.31 -17.74
C LYS A 10 24.10 2.74 -16.34
N PRO A 11 22.99 3.03 -15.66
CA PRO A 11 22.66 2.35 -14.41
C PRO A 11 22.21 0.92 -14.75
N GLU A 12 23.15 -0.02 -14.75
CA GLU A 12 22.81 -1.45 -14.76
C GLU A 12 22.36 -1.86 -13.36
N ILE A 13 21.05 -1.98 -13.18
CA ILE A 13 20.46 -2.52 -11.96
C ILE A 13 20.43 -4.04 -12.11
N VAL A 14 21.40 -4.72 -11.50
CA VAL A 14 21.43 -6.20 -11.41
C VAL A 14 20.83 -6.60 -10.07
N LEU A 15 19.63 -7.18 -10.08
CA LEU A 15 18.97 -7.69 -8.89
C LEU A 15 19.02 -9.21 -8.87
N ARG A 16 19.35 -9.78 -7.72
CA ARG A 16 19.18 -11.21 -7.43
C ARG A 16 17.71 -11.48 -7.06
N ARG A 17 17.31 -12.74 -7.18
CA ARG A 17 15.91 -13.16 -6.97
C ARG A 17 15.42 -12.83 -5.55
N HIS A 18 16.16 -13.18 -4.50
CA HIS A 18 15.89 -12.75 -3.13
C HIS A 18 15.73 -11.22 -2.97
N GLU A 19 16.53 -10.41 -3.67
CA GLU A 19 16.42 -8.94 -3.60
C GLU A 19 15.10 -8.45 -4.23
N VAL A 20 14.66 -9.09 -5.32
CA VAL A 20 13.34 -8.82 -5.93
C VAL A 20 12.21 -9.21 -4.99
N ILE A 21 12.30 -10.37 -4.32
CA ILE A 21 11.28 -10.81 -3.34
C ILE A 21 11.15 -9.81 -2.19
N ASN A 22 12.26 -9.37 -1.62
CA ASN A 22 12.24 -8.34 -0.57
C ASN A 22 11.63 -7.01 -1.05
N LEU A 23 11.87 -6.61 -2.29
CA LEU A 23 11.23 -5.43 -2.87
C LEU A 23 9.72 -5.63 -3.06
N LEU A 24 9.26 -6.82 -3.43
CA LEU A 24 7.84 -7.15 -3.51
C LEU A 24 7.16 -7.14 -2.13
N LEU A 25 7.80 -7.74 -1.11
CA LEU A 25 7.33 -7.68 0.27
C LEU A 25 7.28 -6.23 0.79
N THR A 26 8.31 -5.44 0.48
CA THR A 26 8.35 -4.01 0.81
C THR A 26 7.22 -3.25 0.13
N SER A 27 6.93 -3.55 -1.14
CA SER A 27 5.81 -2.98 -1.88
C SER A 27 4.47 -3.26 -1.19
N ILE A 28 4.24 -4.49 -0.71
CA ILE A 28 3.02 -4.84 0.03
C ILE A 28 2.95 -4.04 1.33
N ALA A 29 4.05 -3.98 2.10
CA ALA A 29 4.11 -3.21 3.34
C ALA A 29 3.85 -1.70 3.12
N LEU A 30 4.34 -1.12 2.03
CA LEU A 30 4.07 0.28 1.69
C LEU A 30 2.59 0.52 1.35
N GLU A 31 1.94 -0.42 0.69
CA GLU A 31 0.50 -0.35 0.39
C GLU A 31 -0.33 -0.46 1.68
N GLU A 32 0.06 -1.34 2.62
CA GLU A 32 -0.52 -1.44 3.96
C GLU A 32 -0.40 -0.14 4.77
N ILE A 33 0.76 0.51 4.75
CA ILE A 33 0.95 1.82 5.39
C ILE A 33 0.01 2.85 4.77
N GLY A 34 -0.12 2.87 3.43
CA GLY A 34 -1.06 3.75 2.74
C GLY A 34 -2.51 3.52 3.17
N LEU A 35 -2.94 2.26 3.27
CA LEU A 35 -4.29 1.90 3.74
C LEU A 35 -4.53 2.32 5.19
N SER A 36 -3.50 2.25 6.05
CA SER A 36 -3.61 2.70 7.45
C SER A 36 -3.94 4.20 7.55
N HIS A 37 -3.33 5.03 6.69
CA HIS A 37 -3.62 6.46 6.65
C HIS A 37 -5.05 6.75 6.20
N ILE A 38 -5.57 5.97 5.25
CA ILE A 38 -6.97 6.05 4.82
C ILE A 38 -7.90 5.72 6.00
N ILE A 39 -7.66 4.61 6.70
CA ILE A 39 -8.47 4.22 7.86
C ILE A 39 -8.46 5.32 8.93
N ASN A 40 -7.28 5.89 9.22
CA ASN A 40 -7.16 6.99 10.16
C ASN A 40 -7.94 8.23 9.71
N ALA A 41 -7.83 8.62 8.44
CA ALA A 41 -8.56 9.77 7.89
C ALA A 41 -10.09 9.58 7.93
N GLU A 42 -10.58 8.37 7.68
CA GLU A 42 -12.00 8.05 7.84
C GLU A 42 -12.44 8.12 9.31
N GLY A 43 -11.56 7.73 10.25
CA GLY A 43 -11.79 7.91 11.69
C GLY A 43 -11.84 9.39 12.09
N GLU A 44 -10.89 10.20 11.62
CA GLU A 44 -10.87 11.65 11.84
C GLU A 44 -12.12 12.34 11.29
N LYS A 45 -12.64 11.89 10.14
CA LYS A 45 -13.89 12.37 9.55
C LYS A 45 -15.08 12.16 10.48
N ILE A 46 -15.20 10.98 11.09
CA ILE A 46 -16.24 10.69 12.09
C ILE A 46 -16.05 11.57 13.33
N GLN A 47 -14.82 11.69 13.84
CA GLN A 47 -14.54 12.53 15.01
C GLN A 47 -14.86 14.01 14.77
N ALA A 48 -14.60 14.52 13.57
CA ALA A 48 -14.93 15.89 13.19
C ALA A 48 -16.43 16.12 13.19
N LEU A 49 -17.21 15.18 12.62
CA LEU A 49 -18.67 15.21 12.66
C LEU A 49 -19.21 15.23 14.10
N LEU A 50 -18.66 14.40 14.99
CA LEU A 50 -19.10 14.34 16.40
C LEU A 50 -18.79 15.61 17.20
N LYS A 51 -17.82 16.42 16.76
CA LYS A 51 -17.47 17.70 17.39
C LYS A 51 -18.35 18.85 16.92
N ASP A 52 -19.06 18.69 15.80
CA ASP A 52 -19.94 19.71 15.26
C ASP A 52 -21.32 19.66 15.95
N SER A 53 -21.61 20.70 16.73
CA SER A 53 -22.88 20.85 17.45
C SER A 53 -24.09 21.12 16.55
N CYS A 54 -23.87 21.41 15.27
CA CYS A 54 -24.92 21.76 14.30
C CYS A 54 -25.20 20.64 13.28
N VAL A 55 -24.59 19.46 13.43
CA VAL A 55 -24.78 18.33 12.52
C VAL A 55 -26.21 17.81 12.57
N SER A 56 -26.83 17.69 11.40
CA SER A 56 -28.13 17.02 11.28
C SER A 56 -27.97 15.51 11.29
N LEU A 57 -29.01 14.79 11.72
CA LEU A 57 -29.02 13.32 11.67
C LEU A 57 -28.82 12.79 10.23
N ASP A 58 -29.37 13.48 9.23
CA ASP A 58 -29.24 13.08 7.83
C ASP A 58 -27.79 13.20 7.33
N ASP A 59 -27.09 14.28 7.71
CA ASP A 59 -25.67 14.45 7.41
C ASP A 59 -24.82 13.38 8.09
N ALA A 60 -25.13 13.05 9.35
CA ALA A 60 -24.44 12.01 10.09
C ALA A 60 -24.60 10.63 9.42
N LEU A 61 -25.82 10.28 8.99
CA LEU A 61 -26.07 9.02 8.27
C LEU A 61 -25.37 8.98 6.92
N LYS A 62 -25.36 10.09 6.17
CA LYS A 62 -24.62 10.20 4.90
C LYS A 62 -23.12 9.99 5.09
N ILE A 63 -22.51 10.62 6.09
CA ILE A 63 -21.08 10.41 6.39
C ILE A 63 -20.83 8.96 6.80
N ASN A 64 -21.66 8.39 7.67
CA ASN A 64 -21.50 7.01 8.11
C ASN A 64 -21.55 6.02 6.93
N HIS A 65 -22.50 6.17 6.00
CA HIS A 65 -22.57 5.34 4.80
C HIS A 65 -21.38 5.55 3.86
N SER A 66 -20.84 6.77 3.78
CA SER A 66 -19.63 7.06 3.01
C SER A 66 -18.41 6.34 3.60
N VAL A 67 -18.22 6.42 4.93
CA VAL A 67 -17.14 5.71 5.64
C VAL A 67 -17.29 4.20 5.46
N GLU A 68 -18.49 3.66 5.65
CA GLU A 68 -18.77 2.24 5.45
C GLU A 68 -18.38 1.77 4.04
N ARG A 69 -18.73 2.55 3.01
CA ARG A 69 -18.36 2.25 1.62
C ARG A 69 -16.85 2.30 1.40
N MET A 70 -16.15 3.23 2.04
CA MET A 70 -14.69 3.30 1.98
C MET A 70 -14.05 2.08 2.66
N MET A 71 -14.53 1.70 3.85
CA MET A 71 -14.06 0.52 4.58
C MET A 71 -14.27 -0.78 3.79
N ARG A 72 -15.41 -0.93 3.10
CA ARG A 72 -15.62 -2.06 2.18
C ARG A 72 -14.59 -2.09 1.05
N SER A 73 -14.13 -0.93 0.57
CA SER A 73 -13.09 -0.85 -0.47
C SER A 73 -11.71 -1.19 0.10
N VAL A 74 -11.39 -0.73 1.31
CA VAL A 74 -10.16 -1.07 2.03
C VAL A 74 -10.07 -2.59 2.24
N ILE A 75 -11.15 -3.24 2.71
CA ILE A 75 -11.18 -4.69 2.89
C ILE A 75 -10.92 -5.44 1.57
N LYS A 76 -11.48 -4.98 0.46
CA LYS A 76 -11.21 -5.60 -0.86
C LYS A 76 -9.74 -5.48 -1.26
N ASN A 77 -9.11 -4.34 -0.99
CA ASN A 77 -7.68 -4.18 -1.24
C ASN A 77 -6.84 -5.09 -0.33
N GLN A 78 -7.21 -5.22 0.95
CA GLN A 78 -6.57 -6.16 1.89
C GLN A 78 -6.64 -7.61 1.39
N MET A 79 -7.77 -8.04 0.83
CA MET A 79 -7.88 -9.37 0.21
C MET A 79 -6.93 -9.55 -0.98
N LEU A 80 -6.79 -8.53 -1.83
CA LEU A 80 -5.86 -8.56 -2.97
C LEU A 80 -4.40 -8.55 -2.51
N LEU A 81 -4.08 -7.79 -1.47
CA LEU A 81 -2.75 -7.76 -0.86
C LEU A 81 -2.39 -9.10 -0.22
N GLN A 82 -3.36 -9.76 0.42
CA GLN A 82 -3.18 -11.11 0.94
C GLN A 82 -2.82 -12.09 -0.18
N PHE A 83 -3.52 -12.08 -1.31
CA PHE A 83 -3.17 -12.96 -2.44
C PHE A 83 -1.77 -12.67 -2.99
N LYS A 84 -1.39 -11.39 -3.14
CA LYS A 84 -0.02 -11.02 -3.53
C LYS A 84 1.02 -11.54 -2.53
N LEU A 85 0.74 -11.45 -1.23
CA LEU A 85 1.65 -11.90 -0.19
C LEU A 85 1.83 -13.43 -0.25
N GLU A 86 0.73 -14.18 -0.39
CA GLU A 86 0.76 -15.63 -0.55
C GLU A 86 1.60 -16.05 -1.77
N ASP A 87 1.42 -15.37 -2.91
CA ASP A 87 2.21 -15.61 -4.13
C ASP A 87 3.70 -15.32 -3.92
N VAL A 88 4.04 -14.22 -3.24
CA VAL A 88 5.44 -13.83 -2.97
C VAL A 88 6.11 -14.80 -2.01
N ILE A 89 5.42 -15.24 -0.95
CA ILE A 89 5.92 -16.27 -0.02
C ILE A 89 6.18 -17.57 -0.78
N ALA A 90 5.25 -18.00 -1.64
CA ALA A 90 5.44 -19.20 -2.46
C ALA A 90 6.60 -19.10 -3.46
N LEU A 91 7.00 -17.89 -3.86
CA LEU A 91 8.19 -17.66 -4.71
C LEU A 91 9.51 -17.75 -3.93
N ASP A 92 9.48 -17.37 -2.65
CA ASP A 92 10.59 -17.39 -1.69
C ASP A 92 10.91 -18.82 -1.26
N GLU A 93 9.89 -19.59 -0.86
CA GLU A 93 10.05 -21.02 -0.52
C GLU A 93 10.68 -21.81 -1.67
N ARG A 94 10.33 -21.48 -2.92
CA ARG A 94 10.92 -22.13 -4.10
C ARG A 94 12.38 -21.76 -4.32
N GLU A 95 12.84 -20.60 -3.90
CA GLU A 95 14.26 -20.19 -4.02
C GLU A 95 15.14 -21.03 -3.08
N GLU A 96 14.68 -21.28 -1.84
CA GLU A 96 15.42 -22.11 -0.87
C GLU A 96 15.69 -23.53 -1.40
N PHE A 97 14.75 -24.13 -2.15
CA PHE A 97 14.93 -25.46 -2.76
C PHE A 97 15.98 -25.53 -3.88
N PHE A 98 16.43 -24.40 -4.44
CA PHE A 98 17.47 -24.37 -5.49
C PHE A 98 18.84 -23.97 -4.95
N GLU A 99 18.94 -23.52 -3.70
CA GLU A 99 20.21 -23.19 -3.03
C GLU A 99 20.76 -24.33 -2.12
N GLU A 100 19.99 -25.41 -1.90
CA GLU A 100 20.46 -26.70 -1.34
C GLU A 100 20.92 -27.71 -2.42
#